data_AF-K5X0X9-F1
#
_entry.id   AF-K5X0X9-F1
#
_cell.length_a   1.000
_cell.length_b   1.000
_cell.length_c   1.000
_cell.angle_alpha   90.00
_cell.angle_beta   90.00
_cell.angle_gamma   90.00
#
_symmetry.space_group_name_H-M   'P 1'
#
loop_
_entity.id
_entity.type
_entity.pdbx_description
1 polymer ?
#
loop_
_entity_poly.entity_id
_entity_poly.type
_entity_poly.pdbx_seq_one_letter_code
_entity_poly.pdbx_strand_id
1 'polypeptide(L)'
;MPMTNFDNDQALLSERLLLLNKLDLNYSDHRASNGKIEREMKLLDTIALLLSTGLPGDHFAAAFDKRQHLEIILAKNGSPTSEDIADARELFLSLRNPRISKVGDLYPFVARRCRASVVKRIRKLRASIIDTGFYDDFHSRLDQDPLAREPLTPSAIEREFCDEFGSMAEDYTGTTLSAVLRGHLEGTVDATAVSGVPDLQGFMDIYAFASTVADSRFLVEWVCVKAAGYQKVQRFQRYVRKFCRYIHDVRFLVKGAKRLGEMIKYRWVTDESLGIQVGEEDIHILAATPEEAAHRATVLSSQQLEELKERKPSLVEPWQRTVHTCLHAEIRIILYFGRPSMSGVEDCSQPIGLSKPSCLCCALWMAAHNLQGSIWWETRSRSYKPDPTWAFTARACPNIQDLDLVTFDEKVVSGVLQWLQLRYASGTDFRQELYQIDKPMELRKNQIQLAVAFELATILTIVIGHLEGRCMRPQLTKSSGSSRGRTHPTCRRVPAPASAPEAKSEPSSHHPAFGSTASDSLH
;
A
#
# COMPACT_ATOMS: atom_id res chain seq x y z
N MET A 1 9.83 6.25 32.51
CA MET A 1 8.57 6.98 32.72
C MET A 1 7.46 5.94 32.82
N PRO A 2 6.60 5.92 33.84
CA PRO A 2 5.55 4.91 33.94
C PRO A 2 4.50 5.15 32.84
N MET A 3 4.36 4.16 31.95
CA MET A 3 3.51 4.19 30.76
C MET A 3 2.02 3.91 31.10
N THR A 4 1.42 4.73 31.97
CA THR A 4 0.05 4.50 32.48
C THR A 4 -1.07 5.14 31.63
N ASN A 5 -0.82 5.59 30.39
CA ASN A 5 -1.85 6.30 29.62
C ASN A 5 -1.98 5.94 28.13
N PHE A 6 -1.56 4.74 27.73
CA PHE A 6 -1.67 4.29 26.33
C PHE A 6 -3.11 4.33 25.78
N ASP A 7 -4.12 4.07 26.60
CA ASP A 7 -5.53 4.15 26.18
C ASP A 7 -5.94 5.56 25.77
N ASN A 8 -5.56 6.54 26.58
CA ASN A 8 -5.86 7.95 26.30
C ASN A 8 -5.06 8.46 25.10
N ASP A 9 -3.80 8.04 24.97
CA ASP A 9 -2.97 8.41 23.83
C ASP A 9 -3.54 7.82 22.52
N GLN A 10 -4.01 6.58 22.55
CA GLN A 10 -4.64 5.92 21.41
C GLN A 10 -5.96 6.60 21.04
N ALA A 11 -6.80 6.91 22.03
CA ALA A 11 -8.06 7.65 21.83
C ALA A 11 -7.81 9.02 21.19
N LEU A 12 -6.80 9.75 21.67
CA LEU A 12 -6.43 11.06 21.13
C LEU A 12 -5.89 10.97 19.70
N LEU A 13 -5.09 9.96 19.37
CA LEU A 13 -4.61 9.74 18.01
C LEU A 13 -5.77 9.40 17.05
N SER A 14 -6.64 8.45 17.43
CA SER A 14 -7.81 8.07 16.64
C SER A 14 -8.77 9.25 16.44
N GLU A 15 -8.96 10.09 17.47
CA GLU A 15 -9.73 11.34 17.40
C GLU A 15 -9.16 12.31 16.37
N ARG A 16 -7.83 12.54 16.38
CA ARG A 16 -7.13 13.40 15.42
C ARG A 16 -7.23 12.87 13.99
N LEU A 17 -7.18 11.56 13.80
CA LEU A 17 -7.33 10.92 12.49
C LEU A 17 -8.76 11.01 11.97
N LEU A 18 -9.77 10.87 12.84
CA LEU A 18 -11.17 11.14 12.51
C LEU A 18 -11.36 12.58 12.07
N LEU A 19 -10.77 13.54 12.78
CA LEU A 19 -10.77 14.96 12.41
C LEU A 19 -10.16 15.15 11.02
N LEU A 20 -8.95 14.66 10.77
CA LEU A 20 -8.31 14.75 9.46
C LEU A 20 -9.13 14.13 8.32
N ASN A 21 -9.84 13.02 8.58
CA ASN A 21 -10.73 12.41 7.61
C ASN A 21 -11.96 13.28 7.33
N LYS A 22 -12.56 13.86 8.37
CA LYS A 22 -13.70 14.79 8.24
C LYS A 22 -13.35 16.05 7.49
N LEU A 23 -12.08 16.46 7.44
CA LEU A 23 -11.65 17.62 6.68
C LEU A 23 -11.55 17.34 5.16
N ASP A 24 -11.59 16.07 4.75
CA ASP A 24 -11.53 15.60 3.34
C ASP A 24 -10.40 16.23 2.52
N LEU A 25 -9.21 16.28 3.11
CA LEU A 25 -8.03 16.81 2.44
C LEU A 25 -7.57 15.82 1.36
N ASN A 26 -7.28 16.29 0.15
CA ASN A 26 -6.69 15.43 -0.89
C ASN A 26 -5.20 15.25 -0.61
N TYR A 27 -4.81 14.02 -0.28
CA TYR A 27 -3.44 13.58 -0.03
C TYR A 27 -2.88 12.96 -1.31
N SER A 28 -1.95 13.62 -1.99
CA SER A 28 -1.21 13.02 -3.11
C SER A 28 0.22 13.52 -3.11
N ASP A 29 1.18 12.60 -3.06
CA ASP A 29 2.61 12.87 -3.20
C ASP A 29 3.15 12.23 -4.50
N HIS A 30 4.16 12.84 -5.11
CA HIS A 30 4.69 12.44 -6.41
C HIS A 30 6.14 11.96 -6.31
N ARG A 31 6.33 10.66 -6.01
CA ARG A 31 7.66 10.04 -6.12
C ARG A 31 7.86 9.32 -7.46
N ALA A 32 9.03 9.49 -8.08
CA ALA A 32 9.47 8.68 -9.21
C ALA A 32 9.79 7.25 -8.73
N SER A 33 9.37 6.25 -9.50
CA SER A 33 9.49 4.82 -9.16
C SER A 33 10.50 4.13 -10.08
N ASN A 34 11.25 3.15 -9.55
CA ASN A 34 12.11 2.26 -10.31
C ASN A 34 11.27 1.14 -10.98
N GLY A 35 11.47 0.91 -12.29
CA GLY A 35 10.64 0.00 -13.09
C GLY A 35 10.68 -1.49 -12.69
N LYS A 36 11.73 -1.98 -12.01
CA LYS A 36 11.76 -3.38 -11.52
C LYS A 36 10.88 -3.56 -10.27
N ILE A 37 11.02 -2.67 -9.30
CA ILE A 37 10.22 -2.65 -8.07
C ILE A 37 8.74 -2.54 -8.42
N GLU A 38 8.40 -1.75 -9.44
CA GLU A 38 7.03 -1.60 -9.91
C GLU A 38 6.38 -2.93 -10.38
N ARG A 39 7.14 -3.83 -11.02
CA ARG A 39 6.62 -5.14 -11.45
C ARG A 39 6.32 -6.04 -10.26
N GLU A 40 7.24 -6.16 -9.31
CA GLU A 40 7.04 -6.95 -8.09
C GLU A 40 5.87 -6.39 -7.27
N MET A 41 5.86 -5.08 -7.07
CA MET A 41 4.78 -4.35 -6.40
C MET A 41 3.43 -4.63 -7.05
N LYS A 42 3.35 -4.61 -8.38
CA LYS A 42 2.11 -4.89 -9.12
C LYS A 42 1.61 -6.31 -8.88
N LEU A 43 2.49 -7.32 -8.83
CA LEU A 43 2.09 -8.69 -8.50
C LEU A 43 1.51 -8.76 -7.09
N LEU A 44 2.21 -8.20 -6.11
CA LEU A 44 1.81 -8.20 -4.70
C LEU A 44 0.49 -7.43 -4.49
N ASP A 45 0.33 -6.26 -5.13
CA ASP A 45 -0.90 -5.47 -5.15
C ASP A 45 -2.09 -6.30 -5.70
N THR A 46 -1.83 -7.13 -6.72
CA THR A 46 -2.86 -7.98 -7.32
C THR A 46 -3.27 -9.10 -6.38
N ILE A 47 -2.30 -9.74 -5.73
CA ILE A 47 -2.57 -10.79 -4.73
C ILE A 47 -3.41 -10.20 -3.59
N ALA A 48 -2.97 -9.09 -3.00
CA ALA A 48 -3.70 -8.42 -1.93
C ALA A 48 -5.10 -7.97 -2.39
N LEU A 49 -5.23 -7.45 -3.62
CA LEU A 49 -6.52 -7.09 -4.22
C LEU A 49 -7.47 -8.29 -4.32
N LEU A 50 -6.99 -9.44 -4.81
CA LEU A 50 -7.80 -10.65 -4.99
C LEU A 50 -8.22 -11.27 -3.67
N LEU A 51 -7.40 -11.15 -2.62
CA LEU A 51 -7.76 -11.62 -1.28
C LEU A 51 -8.76 -10.70 -0.57
N SER A 52 -8.92 -9.45 -1.01
CA SER A 52 -9.83 -8.50 -0.39
C SER A 52 -11.31 -8.80 -0.68
N THR A 53 -12.14 -8.76 0.36
CA THR A 53 -13.61 -8.94 0.24
C THR A 53 -14.30 -7.68 -0.29
N GLY A 54 -13.72 -6.51 0.01
CA GLY A 54 -14.34 -5.19 -0.23
C GLY A 54 -15.19 -4.67 0.92
N LEU A 55 -15.27 -5.41 2.03
CA LEU A 55 -15.93 -4.96 3.25
C LEU A 55 -15.18 -3.76 3.89
N PRO A 56 -15.87 -2.92 4.68
CA PRO A 56 -15.23 -1.93 5.54
C PRO A 56 -14.24 -2.60 6.50
N GLY A 57 -13.15 -1.92 6.85
CA GLY A 57 -12.09 -2.48 7.71
C GLY A 57 -11.13 -3.46 7.02
N ASP A 58 -11.61 -4.24 6.05
CA ASP A 58 -10.78 -5.24 5.36
C ASP A 58 -9.64 -4.62 4.54
N HIS A 59 -8.41 -4.88 4.94
CA HIS A 59 -7.21 -4.45 4.24
C HIS A 59 -6.19 -5.57 4.29
N PHE A 60 -5.48 -5.76 3.18
CA PHE A 60 -4.59 -6.90 2.99
C PHE A 60 -3.28 -6.37 2.41
N ALA A 61 -2.19 -6.98 2.84
CA ALA A 61 -0.85 -6.70 2.36
C ALA A 61 -0.15 -8.00 1.98
N ALA A 62 0.75 -7.92 1.00
CA ALA A 62 1.58 -9.02 0.55
C ALA A 62 3.02 -8.55 0.32
N ALA A 63 3.99 -9.37 0.71
CA ALA A 63 5.41 -9.15 0.45
C ALA A 63 6.12 -10.46 0.08
N PHE A 64 7.24 -10.37 -0.63
CA PHE A 64 8.10 -11.54 -0.86
C PHE A 64 9.09 -11.70 0.29
N ASP A 65 9.14 -12.87 0.92
CA ASP A 65 10.29 -13.30 1.70
C ASP A 65 11.31 -13.95 0.77
N LYS A 66 12.52 -13.41 0.74
CA LYS A 66 13.64 -13.87 -0.09
C LYS A 66 14.80 -14.42 0.75
N ARG A 67 14.64 -14.52 2.09
CA ARG A 67 15.73 -14.89 3.02
C ARG A 67 16.25 -16.31 2.83
N GLN A 68 15.37 -17.26 2.53
CA GLN A 68 15.73 -18.68 2.33
C GLN A 68 15.26 -19.21 0.99
N HIS A 69 13.98 -19.01 0.69
CA HIS A 69 13.32 -19.37 -0.55
C HIS A 69 12.24 -18.33 -0.84
N LEU A 70 11.82 -18.20 -2.10
CA LEU A 70 10.76 -17.26 -2.45
C LEU A 70 9.43 -17.73 -1.85
N GLU A 71 8.97 -17.05 -0.81
CA GLU A 71 7.69 -17.27 -0.13
C GLU A 71 6.90 -15.96 -0.13
N ILE A 72 5.58 -16.02 -0.28
CA ILE A 72 4.71 -14.85 -0.20
C ILE A 72 4.17 -14.73 1.22
N ILE A 73 4.52 -13.62 1.87
CA ILE A 73 4.02 -13.29 3.20
C ILE A 73 2.76 -12.45 3.05
N LEU A 74 1.68 -12.90 3.68
CA LEU A 74 0.37 -12.25 3.67
C LEU A 74 0.05 -11.72 5.05
N ALA A 75 -0.54 -10.53 5.11
CA ALA A 75 -1.11 -9.98 6.32
C ALA A 75 -2.47 -9.34 6.02
N LYS A 76 -3.30 -9.25 7.07
CA LYS A 76 -4.58 -8.55 7.07
C LYS A 76 -4.55 -7.50 8.19
N ASN A 77 -5.40 -6.48 8.11
CA ASN A 77 -5.78 -5.72 9.30
C ASN A 77 -6.47 -6.69 10.27
N GLY A 78 -5.91 -6.82 11.47
CA GLY A 78 -6.35 -7.85 12.39
C GLY A 78 -5.86 -9.25 12.03
N SER A 79 -6.39 -10.26 12.72
CA SER A 79 -6.06 -11.66 12.44
C SER A 79 -6.82 -12.21 11.22
N PRO A 80 -6.17 -13.04 10.37
CA PRO A 80 -6.85 -13.68 9.26
C PRO A 80 -7.90 -14.69 9.76
N THR A 81 -9.09 -14.67 9.18
CA THR A 81 -10.15 -15.64 9.49
C THR A 81 -9.90 -16.99 8.82
N SER A 82 -10.64 -18.03 9.22
CA SER A 82 -10.62 -19.32 8.53
C SER A 82 -11.02 -19.22 7.06
N GLU A 83 -11.96 -18.31 6.73
CA GLU A 83 -12.36 -18.01 5.36
C GLU A 83 -11.21 -17.33 4.58
N ASP A 84 -10.51 -16.36 5.18
CA ASP A 84 -9.35 -15.71 4.56
C ASP A 84 -8.26 -16.74 4.21
N ILE A 85 -8.01 -17.69 5.11
CA ILE A 85 -7.03 -18.77 4.92
C ILE A 85 -7.48 -19.71 3.79
N ALA A 86 -8.76 -20.09 3.74
CA ALA A 86 -9.32 -20.94 2.70
C ALA A 86 -9.25 -20.26 1.31
N ASP A 87 -9.57 -18.97 1.23
CA ASP A 87 -9.57 -18.22 -0.02
C ASP A 87 -8.15 -17.98 -0.54
N ALA A 88 -7.18 -17.72 0.34
CA ALA A 88 -5.77 -17.71 -0.06
C ALA A 88 -5.35 -19.07 -0.64
N ARG A 89 -5.73 -20.17 0.03
CA ARG A 89 -5.44 -21.51 -0.46
C ARG A 89 -6.01 -21.75 -1.85
N GLU A 90 -7.27 -21.40 -2.08
CA GLU A 90 -7.92 -21.53 -3.39
C GLU A 90 -7.22 -20.68 -4.45
N LEU A 91 -6.88 -19.43 -4.15
CA LEU A 91 -6.16 -18.54 -5.07
C LEU A 91 -4.82 -19.15 -5.49
N PHE A 92 -3.99 -19.56 -4.53
CA PHE A 92 -2.66 -20.11 -4.84
C PHE A 92 -2.74 -21.49 -5.52
N LEU A 93 -3.72 -22.34 -5.20
CA LEU A 93 -3.97 -23.57 -5.94
C LEU A 93 -4.36 -23.28 -7.39
N SER A 94 -5.20 -22.28 -7.62
CA SER A 94 -5.60 -21.85 -8.96
C SER A 94 -4.40 -21.32 -9.75
N LEU A 95 -3.57 -20.47 -9.16
CA LEU A 95 -2.38 -19.93 -9.83
C LEU A 95 -1.38 -21.03 -10.24
N ARG A 96 -1.25 -22.08 -9.41
CA ARG A 96 -0.39 -23.24 -9.68
C ARG A 96 -0.97 -24.16 -10.76
N ASN A 97 -2.28 -24.19 -10.95
CA ASN A 97 -2.92 -25.06 -11.93
C ASN A 97 -2.52 -24.65 -13.37
N PRO A 98 -1.88 -25.54 -14.16
CA PRO A 98 -1.43 -25.22 -15.52
C PRO A 98 -2.57 -24.86 -16.48
N ARG A 99 -3.81 -25.29 -16.19
CA ARG A 99 -4.99 -24.97 -16.99
C ARG A 99 -5.41 -23.50 -16.87
N ILE A 100 -5.06 -22.84 -15.77
CA ILE A 100 -5.30 -21.41 -15.57
C ILE A 100 -4.28 -20.64 -16.41
N SER A 101 -4.72 -20.10 -17.54
CA SER A 101 -3.89 -19.43 -18.54
C SER A 101 -4.41 -18.04 -18.93
N LYS A 102 -5.70 -17.79 -18.67
CA LYS A 102 -6.40 -16.55 -19.01
C LYS A 102 -7.03 -15.94 -17.76
N VAL A 103 -7.37 -14.65 -17.86
CA VAL A 103 -8.06 -13.91 -16.80
C VAL A 103 -9.43 -14.55 -16.47
N GLY A 104 -10.15 -14.96 -17.51
CA GLY A 104 -11.47 -15.59 -17.36
C GLY A 104 -11.44 -16.86 -16.50
N ASP A 105 -10.30 -17.56 -16.44
CA ASP A 105 -10.17 -18.77 -15.63
C ASP A 105 -10.16 -18.47 -14.12
N LEU A 106 -9.74 -17.26 -13.71
CA LEU A 106 -9.81 -16.78 -12.32
C LEU A 106 -11.10 -16.02 -12.00
N TYR A 107 -11.95 -15.80 -13.01
CA TYR A 107 -13.18 -15.04 -12.81
C TYR A 107 -14.12 -15.62 -11.75
N PRO A 108 -14.34 -16.95 -11.64
CA PRO A 108 -15.17 -17.51 -10.58
C PRO A 108 -14.69 -17.11 -9.17
N PHE A 109 -13.37 -17.11 -8.95
CA PHE A 109 -12.77 -16.64 -7.70
C PHE A 109 -13.03 -15.15 -7.49
N VAL A 110 -12.79 -14.31 -8.51
CA VAL A 110 -13.05 -12.86 -8.44
C VAL A 110 -14.51 -12.55 -8.15
N ALA A 111 -15.43 -13.23 -8.82
CA ALA A 111 -16.88 -13.03 -8.68
C ALA A 111 -17.39 -13.43 -7.30
N ARG A 112 -16.81 -14.47 -6.68
CA ARG A 112 -17.13 -14.91 -5.31
C ARG A 112 -16.47 -14.02 -4.27
N ARG A 113 -15.14 -13.97 -4.25
CA ARG A 113 -14.34 -13.32 -3.19
C ARG A 113 -14.38 -11.80 -3.25
N CYS A 114 -14.23 -11.22 -4.44
CA CYS A 114 -14.15 -9.77 -4.62
C CYS A 114 -15.51 -9.12 -4.91
N ARG A 115 -16.62 -9.86 -4.73
CA ARG A 115 -17.99 -9.46 -5.07
C ARG A 115 -18.31 -8.02 -4.69
N ALA A 116 -18.18 -7.67 -3.40
CA ALA A 116 -18.56 -6.35 -2.92
C ALA A 116 -17.70 -5.24 -3.54
N SER A 117 -16.40 -5.49 -3.70
CA SER A 117 -15.48 -4.56 -4.37
C SER A 117 -15.80 -4.37 -5.86
N VAL A 118 -16.09 -5.44 -6.60
CA VAL A 118 -16.45 -5.39 -8.03
C VAL A 118 -17.73 -4.60 -8.23
N VAL A 119 -18.79 -4.96 -7.51
CA VAL A 119 -20.09 -4.28 -7.57
C VAL A 119 -19.96 -2.80 -7.22
N LYS A 120 -19.20 -2.47 -6.16
CA LYS A 120 -18.93 -1.08 -5.78
C LYS A 120 -18.23 -0.30 -6.90
N ARG A 121 -17.30 -0.92 -7.63
CA ARG A 121 -16.58 -0.25 -8.74
C ARG A 121 -17.48 -0.06 -9.95
N ILE A 122 -18.30 -1.05 -10.30
CA ILE A 122 -19.32 -0.97 -11.36
C ILE A 122 -20.29 0.18 -11.07
N ARG A 123 -20.85 0.24 -9.85
CA ARG A 123 -21.75 1.34 -9.45
C ARG A 123 -21.08 2.71 -9.52
N LYS A 124 -19.82 2.82 -9.05
CA LYS A 124 -19.08 4.09 -9.12
C LYS A 124 -18.72 4.51 -10.54
N LEU A 125 -18.45 3.54 -11.42
CA LEU A 125 -18.25 3.78 -12.84
C LEU A 125 -19.54 4.33 -13.46
N ARG A 126 -20.67 3.64 -13.28
CA ARG A 126 -21.98 4.12 -13.77
C ARG A 126 -22.32 5.52 -13.23
N ALA A 127 -22.21 5.71 -11.92
CA ALA A 127 -22.44 7.01 -11.28
C ALA A 127 -21.51 8.12 -11.81
N SER A 128 -20.29 7.77 -12.26
CA SER A 128 -19.41 8.76 -12.88
C SER A 128 -19.88 9.21 -14.26
N ILE A 129 -20.68 8.39 -14.94
CA ILE A 129 -21.27 8.71 -16.25
C ILE A 129 -22.57 9.50 -16.07
N ILE A 130 -23.50 8.94 -15.29
CA ILE A 130 -24.87 9.44 -15.16
C ILE A 130 -24.93 10.63 -14.18
N ASP A 131 -24.54 10.41 -12.93
CA ASP A 131 -24.80 11.37 -11.84
C ASP A 131 -23.95 12.65 -11.94
N THR A 132 -22.90 12.66 -12.76
CA THR A 132 -22.01 13.82 -12.92
C THR A 132 -22.34 14.68 -14.14
N GLY A 133 -23.32 14.26 -14.97
CA GLY A 133 -23.57 14.86 -16.28
C GLY A 133 -22.40 14.68 -17.24
N PHE A 134 -21.56 13.66 -17.05
CA PHE A 134 -20.46 13.35 -17.97
C PHE A 134 -21.00 12.88 -19.32
N TYR A 135 -22.11 12.14 -19.32
CA TYR A 135 -22.77 11.65 -20.53
C TYR A 135 -23.09 12.78 -21.52
N ASP A 136 -23.80 13.82 -21.07
CA ASP A 136 -24.20 14.93 -21.94
C ASP A 136 -23.00 15.75 -22.43
N ASP A 137 -22.05 16.05 -21.53
CA ASP A 137 -20.81 16.74 -21.87
C ASP A 137 -20.03 15.97 -22.94
N PHE A 138 -19.96 14.64 -22.81
CA PHE A 138 -19.28 13.76 -23.74
C PHE A 138 -19.91 13.81 -25.13
N HIS A 139 -21.24 13.62 -25.22
CA HIS A 139 -21.96 13.68 -26.49
C HIS A 139 -21.81 15.04 -27.17
N SER A 140 -22.00 16.12 -26.41
CA SER A 140 -21.87 17.50 -26.91
C SER A 140 -20.45 17.78 -27.43
N ARG A 141 -19.43 17.34 -26.70
CA ARG A 141 -18.04 17.56 -27.10
C ARG A 141 -17.67 16.77 -28.34
N LEU A 142 -18.13 15.53 -28.43
CA LEU A 142 -17.90 14.67 -29.59
C LEU A 142 -18.62 15.19 -30.84
N ASP A 143 -19.80 15.80 -30.70
CA ASP A 143 -20.49 16.45 -31.82
C ASP A 143 -19.74 17.68 -32.36
N GLN A 144 -18.97 18.36 -31.52
CA GLN A 144 -18.18 19.52 -31.90
C GLN A 144 -16.85 19.16 -32.57
N ASP A 145 -16.42 17.90 -32.48
CA ASP A 145 -15.17 17.44 -33.08
C ASP A 145 -15.39 17.07 -34.56
N PRO A 146 -14.77 17.81 -35.51
CA PRO A 146 -14.91 17.51 -36.94
C PRO A 146 -14.36 16.13 -37.29
N LEU A 147 -13.26 15.71 -36.66
CA LEU A 147 -12.62 14.42 -36.92
C LEU A 147 -13.49 13.26 -36.45
N ALA A 148 -14.37 13.51 -35.48
CA ALA A 148 -15.25 12.46 -34.96
C ALA A 148 -16.33 12.01 -35.98
N ARG A 149 -16.58 12.81 -37.02
CA ARG A 149 -17.59 12.54 -38.05
C ARG A 149 -17.02 11.89 -39.31
N GLU A 150 -15.70 11.86 -39.46
CA GLU A 150 -15.05 11.21 -40.59
C GLU A 150 -15.08 9.69 -40.42
N PRO A 151 -15.31 8.92 -41.49
CA PRO A 151 -15.16 7.47 -41.46
C PRO A 151 -13.73 7.08 -41.05
N LEU A 152 -13.63 6.18 -40.08
CA LEU A 152 -12.36 5.70 -39.57
C LEU A 152 -11.65 4.84 -40.61
N THR A 153 -10.42 5.22 -40.92
CA THR A 153 -9.46 4.36 -41.62
C THR A 153 -8.73 3.48 -40.61
N PRO A 154 -8.11 2.37 -41.04
CA PRO A 154 -7.29 1.53 -40.16
C PRO A 154 -6.22 2.34 -39.40
N SER A 155 -5.56 3.28 -40.07
CA SER A 155 -4.54 4.14 -39.44
C SER A 155 -5.13 5.15 -38.44
N ALA A 156 -6.37 5.61 -38.64
CA ALA A 156 -7.06 6.44 -37.67
C ALA A 156 -7.43 5.65 -36.41
N ILE A 157 -7.85 4.38 -36.57
CA ILE A 157 -8.17 3.47 -35.45
C ILE A 157 -6.93 3.19 -34.62
N GLU A 158 -5.81 2.83 -35.26
CA GLU A 158 -4.54 2.60 -34.58
C GLU A 158 -4.09 3.80 -33.76
N ARG A 159 -4.25 5.01 -34.32
CA ARG A 159 -3.87 6.26 -33.67
C ARG A 159 -4.80 6.65 -32.52
N GLU A 160 -6.07 6.25 -32.57
CA GLU A 160 -7.05 6.59 -31.54
C GLU A 160 -6.97 5.67 -30.31
N PHE A 161 -6.66 4.39 -30.50
CA PHE A 161 -6.79 3.35 -29.45
C PHE A 161 -5.49 2.66 -29.02
N CYS A 162 -4.33 3.16 -29.49
CA CYS A 162 -2.91 2.93 -29.11
C CYS A 162 -2.36 1.59 -28.56
N ASP A 163 -3.08 0.62 -27.98
CA ASP A 163 -2.41 -0.45 -27.20
C ASP A 163 -2.91 -1.91 -27.28
N GLU A 164 -4.08 -2.27 -27.85
CA GLU A 164 -4.52 -3.70 -27.81
C GLU A 164 -5.24 -4.26 -29.07
N PHE A 165 -5.20 -3.61 -30.24
CA PHE A 165 -6.37 -3.71 -31.13
C PHE A 165 -6.17 -4.02 -32.61
N GLY A 166 -5.26 -4.94 -32.94
CA GLY A 166 -5.25 -5.53 -34.28
C GLY A 166 -6.64 -6.07 -34.72
N SER A 167 -7.49 -6.47 -33.78
CA SER A 167 -8.85 -6.95 -34.06
C SER A 167 -9.91 -5.85 -34.25
N MET A 168 -9.75 -4.63 -33.71
CA MET A 168 -10.80 -3.58 -33.86
C MET A 168 -10.76 -2.89 -35.22
N ALA A 169 -9.63 -2.97 -35.93
CA ALA A 169 -9.52 -2.38 -37.25
C ALA A 169 -10.56 -2.97 -38.22
N GLU A 170 -10.81 -4.28 -38.13
CA GLU A 170 -11.82 -4.96 -38.95
C GLU A 170 -13.24 -4.52 -38.57
N ASP A 171 -13.53 -4.38 -37.27
CA ASP A 171 -14.86 -4.08 -36.77
C ASP A 171 -15.29 -2.60 -36.97
N TYR A 172 -14.34 -1.66 -36.97
CA TYR A 172 -14.65 -0.22 -36.99
C TYR A 172 -14.28 0.51 -38.28
N THR A 173 -13.59 -0.14 -39.23
CA THR A 173 -13.27 0.51 -40.51
C THR A 173 -14.54 0.96 -41.22
N GLY A 174 -14.59 2.23 -41.63
CA GLY A 174 -15.75 2.83 -42.28
C GLY A 174 -16.84 3.34 -41.33
N THR A 175 -16.77 3.03 -40.04
CA THR A 175 -17.62 3.67 -39.01
C THR A 175 -17.03 5.00 -38.57
N THR A 176 -17.84 5.92 -38.04
CA THR A 176 -17.32 7.19 -37.51
C THR A 176 -16.85 7.02 -36.07
N LEU A 177 -15.84 7.78 -35.66
CA LEU A 177 -15.36 7.77 -34.27
C LEU A 177 -16.49 8.13 -33.29
N SER A 178 -17.37 9.06 -33.67
CA SER A 178 -18.54 9.43 -32.88
C SER A 178 -19.46 8.24 -32.62
N ALA A 179 -19.76 7.45 -33.66
CA ALA A 179 -20.60 6.25 -33.51
C ALA A 179 -19.94 5.20 -32.62
N VAL A 180 -18.63 4.94 -32.80
CA VAL A 180 -17.88 3.96 -31.99
C VAL A 180 -17.88 4.37 -30.52
N LEU A 181 -17.44 5.58 -30.20
CA LEU A 181 -17.30 6.05 -28.83
C LEU A 181 -18.64 6.19 -28.11
N ARG A 182 -19.71 6.63 -28.79
CA ARG A 182 -21.07 6.64 -28.23
C ARG A 182 -21.57 5.25 -27.94
N GLY A 183 -21.46 4.32 -28.90
CA GLY A 183 -21.87 2.94 -28.72
C GLY A 183 -21.16 2.26 -27.54
N HIS A 184 -19.86 2.54 -27.33
CA HIS A 184 -19.13 2.00 -26.17
C HIS A 184 -19.53 2.69 -24.86
N LEU A 185 -19.80 4.00 -24.85
CA LEU A 185 -20.27 4.67 -23.64
C LEU A 185 -21.65 4.16 -23.24
N GLU A 186 -22.57 4.05 -24.21
CA GLU A 186 -23.91 3.49 -24.05
C GLU A 186 -23.84 2.02 -23.59
N GLY A 187 -23.03 1.19 -24.27
CA GLY A 187 -22.78 -0.20 -23.87
C GLY A 187 -22.21 -0.31 -22.45
N THR A 188 -21.36 0.62 -22.03
CA THR A 188 -20.89 0.70 -20.64
C THR A 188 -22.03 1.00 -19.68
N VAL A 189 -22.91 1.96 -20.01
CA VAL A 189 -24.08 2.28 -19.19
C VAL A 189 -24.97 1.04 -19.08
N ASP A 190 -25.31 0.40 -20.19
CA ASP A 190 -26.22 -0.75 -20.19
C ASP A 190 -25.63 -1.95 -19.44
N ALA A 191 -24.37 -2.30 -19.71
CA ALA A 191 -23.70 -3.43 -19.05
C ALA A 191 -23.52 -3.19 -17.53
N THR A 192 -23.41 -1.94 -17.09
CA THR A 192 -23.32 -1.58 -15.66
C THR A 192 -24.67 -1.40 -14.97
N ALA A 193 -25.80 -1.58 -15.68
CA ALA A 193 -27.15 -1.49 -15.10
C ALA A 193 -27.48 -2.66 -14.15
N VAL A 194 -26.73 -3.75 -14.20
CA VAL A 194 -26.93 -4.92 -13.34
C VAL A 194 -26.74 -4.58 -11.86
N SER A 195 -27.62 -5.12 -11.01
CA SER A 195 -27.62 -4.84 -9.57
C SER A 195 -26.55 -5.63 -8.80
N GLY A 196 -26.08 -6.75 -9.37
CA GLY A 196 -25.15 -7.71 -8.79
C GLY A 196 -23.78 -7.79 -9.48
N VAL A 197 -23.06 -8.87 -9.22
CA VAL A 197 -21.85 -9.20 -10.00
C VAL A 197 -22.36 -9.67 -11.38
N PRO A 198 -21.84 -9.13 -12.49
CA PRO A 198 -22.17 -9.65 -13.82
C PRO A 198 -21.75 -11.13 -13.95
N ASP A 199 -22.08 -11.79 -15.05
CA ASP A 199 -21.40 -13.03 -15.41
C ASP A 199 -20.05 -12.71 -16.09
N LEU A 200 -19.32 -13.74 -16.54
CA LEU A 200 -18.03 -13.54 -17.20
C LEU A 200 -18.16 -12.67 -18.45
N GLN A 201 -19.19 -12.89 -19.28
CA GLN A 201 -19.37 -12.12 -20.50
C GLN A 201 -19.67 -10.66 -20.20
N GLY A 202 -20.65 -10.36 -19.35
CA GLY A 202 -20.96 -8.99 -18.95
C GLY A 202 -19.80 -8.31 -18.23
N PHE A 203 -18.98 -9.04 -17.49
CA PHE A 203 -17.76 -8.49 -16.89
C PHE A 203 -16.73 -8.07 -17.94
N MET A 204 -16.55 -8.89 -18.97
CA MET A 204 -15.66 -8.61 -20.10
C MET A 204 -16.22 -7.49 -20.99
N ASP A 205 -17.54 -7.40 -21.16
CA ASP A 205 -18.20 -6.33 -21.91
C ASP A 205 -18.00 -4.97 -21.25
N ILE A 206 -18.23 -4.87 -19.92
CA ILE A 206 -17.94 -3.63 -19.17
C ILE A 206 -16.47 -3.24 -19.34
N TYR A 207 -15.56 -4.21 -19.26
CA TYR A 207 -14.13 -3.96 -19.46
C TYR A 207 -13.86 -3.41 -20.86
N ALA A 208 -14.30 -4.10 -21.91
CA ALA A 208 -14.06 -3.73 -23.29
C ALA A 208 -14.62 -2.35 -23.59
N PHE A 209 -15.90 -2.12 -23.28
CA PHE A 209 -16.57 -0.85 -23.53
C PHE A 209 -15.93 0.32 -22.77
N ALA A 210 -15.74 0.17 -21.46
CA ALA A 210 -15.29 1.28 -20.63
C ALA A 210 -13.80 1.61 -20.84
N SER A 211 -12.94 0.60 -21.05
CA SER A 211 -11.51 0.82 -21.29
C SER A 211 -11.27 1.47 -22.66
N THR A 212 -11.93 1.00 -23.72
CA THR A 212 -11.83 1.61 -25.06
C THR A 212 -12.18 3.10 -25.03
N VAL A 213 -13.24 3.48 -24.31
CA VAL A 213 -13.58 4.90 -24.14
C VAL A 213 -12.52 5.60 -23.30
N ALA A 214 -12.19 5.09 -22.10
CA ALA A 214 -11.28 5.78 -21.18
C ALA A 214 -9.87 6.03 -21.73
N ASP A 215 -9.37 5.10 -22.55
CA ASP A 215 -8.04 5.14 -23.12
C ASP A 215 -8.02 5.74 -24.54
N SER A 216 -9.18 6.17 -25.06
CA SER A 216 -9.24 6.84 -26.36
C SER A 216 -8.45 8.15 -26.33
N ARG A 217 -7.74 8.42 -27.43
CA ARG A 217 -6.98 9.66 -27.60
C ARG A 217 -7.87 10.89 -27.41
N PHE A 218 -9.13 10.86 -27.86
CA PHE A 218 -10.12 11.91 -27.64
C PHE A 218 -10.25 12.30 -26.15
N LEU A 219 -10.41 11.33 -25.25
CA LEU A 219 -10.55 11.61 -23.81
C LEU A 219 -9.22 12.00 -23.16
N VAL A 220 -8.11 11.43 -23.61
CA VAL A 220 -6.77 11.83 -23.17
C VAL A 220 -6.49 13.29 -23.52
N GLU A 221 -6.76 13.71 -24.76
CA GLU A 221 -6.60 15.08 -25.20
C GLU A 221 -7.48 16.05 -24.42
N TRP A 222 -8.75 15.69 -24.16
CA TRP A 222 -9.66 16.49 -23.34
C TRP A 222 -9.06 16.79 -21.96
N VAL A 223 -8.44 15.79 -21.30
CA VAL A 223 -7.76 15.99 -20.02
C VAL A 223 -6.50 16.85 -20.16
N CYS A 224 -5.68 16.60 -21.20
CA CYS A 224 -4.43 17.32 -21.43
C CYS A 224 -4.66 18.83 -21.61
N VAL A 225 -5.68 19.22 -22.37
CA VAL A 225 -6.00 20.64 -22.59
C VAL A 225 -6.80 21.28 -21.45
N LYS A 226 -7.18 20.49 -20.43
CA LYS A 226 -7.97 20.93 -19.26
C LYS A 226 -9.26 21.68 -19.64
N ALA A 227 -9.92 21.29 -20.73
CA ALA A 227 -11.15 21.93 -21.17
C ALA A 227 -12.29 21.73 -20.16
N ALA A 228 -13.37 22.51 -20.29
CA ALA A 228 -14.55 22.37 -19.43
C ALA A 228 -14.99 20.89 -19.34
N GLY A 229 -15.29 20.42 -18.12
CA GLY A 229 -15.64 19.01 -17.87
C GLY A 229 -14.48 18.04 -17.68
N TYR A 230 -13.20 18.45 -17.84
CA TYR A 230 -12.05 17.51 -17.74
C TYR A 230 -11.98 16.76 -16.39
N GLN A 231 -12.46 17.35 -15.30
CA GLN A 231 -12.48 16.69 -13.99
C GLN A 231 -13.45 15.48 -13.98
N LYS A 232 -14.55 15.56 -14.75
CA LYS A 232 -15.50 14.46 -14.94
C LYS A 232 -14.84 13.32 -15.73
N VAL A 233 -14.10 13.66 -16.79
CA VAL A 233 -13.26 12.69 -17.54
C VAL A 233 -12.26 12.00 -16.63
N GLN A 234 -11.48 12.77 -15.87
CA GLN A 234 -10.49 12.20 -14.93
C GLN A 234 -11.15 11.29 -13.88
N ARG A 235 -12.36 11.63 -13.44
CA ARG A 235 -13.16 10.80 -12.52
C ARG A 235 -13.59 9.51 -13.18
N PHE A 236 -14.14 9.56 -14.40
CA PHE A 236 -14.49 8.38 -15.21
C PHE A 236 -13.26 7.48 -15.44
N GLN A 237 -12.18 8.01 -16.01
CA GLN A 237 -10.92 7.27 -16.25
C GLN A 237 -10.34 6.66 -14.96
N ARG A 238 -10.46 7.34 -13.82
CA ARG A 238 -10.03 6.79 -12.53
C ARG A 238 -10.87 5.58 -12.12
N TYR A 239 -12.18 5.59 -12.34
CA TYR A 239 -13.04 4.46 -12.01
C TYR A 239 -12.88 3.30 -12.99
N VAL A 240 -12.70 3.58 -14.29
CA VAL A 240 -12.33 2.56 -15.28
C VAL A 240 -11.03 1.88 -14.88
N ARG A 241 -9.94 2.64 -14.66
CA ARG A 241 -8.66 2.07 -14.22
C ARG A 241 -8.79 1.20 -12.96
N LYS A 242 -9.59 1.61 -11.98
CA LYS A 242 -9.84 0.82 -10.77
C LYS A 242 -10.58 -0.49 -11.06
N PHE A 243 -11.55 -0.48 -11.97
CA PHE A 243 -12.27 -1.69 -12.40
C PHE A 243 -11.33 -2.61 -13.19
N CYS A 244 -10.64 -2.08 -14.20
CA CYS A 244 -9.75 -2.83 -15.10
C CYS A 244 -8.56 -3.51 -14.40
N ARG A 245 -8.23 -3.15 -13.15
CA ARG A 245 -7.27 -3.90 -12.32
C ARG A 245 -7.64 -5.39 -12.22
N TYR A 246 -8.93 -5.74 -12.14
CA TYR A 246 -9.37 -7.13 -12.11
C TYR A 246 -9.17 -7.88 -13.43
N ILE A 247 -8.81 -7.18 -14.51
CA ILE A 247 -8.47 -7.77 -15.79
C ILE A 247 -6.96 -7.67 -16.03
N HIS A 248 -6.41 -6.46 -16.15
CA HIS A 248 -5.00 -6.26 -16.52
C HIS A 248 -4.05 -6.77 -15.45
N ASP A 249 -4.31 -6.46 -14.18
CA ASP A 249 -3.40 -6.86 -13.10
C ASP A 249 -3.51 -8.37 -12.88
N VAL A 250 -4.71 -8.95 -12.97
CA VAL A 250 -4.92 -10.40 -12.91
C VAL A 250 -4.24 -11.12 -14.08
N ARG A 251 -4.32 -10.57 -15.31
CA ARG A 251 -3.60 -11.09 -16.48
C ARG A 251 -2.09 -11.12 -16.22
N PHE A 252 -1.57 -10.06 -15.61
CA PHE A 252 -0.17 -9.96 -15.23
C PHE A 252 0.20 -10.96 -14.14
N LEU A 253 -0.67 -11.16 -13.14
CA LEU A 253 -0.47 -12.17 -12.08
C LEU A 253 -0.47 -13.59 -12.64
N VAL A 254 -1.41 -13.96 -13.51
CA VAL A 254 -1.44 -15.29 -14.14
C VAL A 254 -0.15 -15.55 -14.91
N LYS A 255 0.30 -14.59 -15.73
CA LYS A 255 1.59 -14.67 -16.44
C LYS A 255 2.78 -14.75 -15.48
N GLY A 256 2.75 -13.97 -14.40
CA GLY A 256 3.78 -13.95 -13.36
C GLY A 256 3.88 -15.27 -12.61
N ALA A 257 2.75 -15.85 -12.21
CA ALA A 257 2.68 -17.12 -11.51
C ALA A 257 3.32 -18.26 -12.32
N LYS A 258 3.13 -18.29 -13.64
CA LYS A 258 3.80 -19.30 -14.50
C LYS A 258 5.31 -19.17 -14.49
N ARG A 259 5.85 -17.96 -14.35
CA ARG A 259 7.30 -17.72 -14.24
C ARG A 259 7.87 -18.11 -12.88
N LEU A 260 7.04 -18.06 -11.83
CA LEU A 260 7.42 -18.47 -10.47
C LEU A 260 7.46 -20.01 -10.31
N GLY A 261 6.91 -20.76 -11.26
CA GLY A 261 6.94 -22.23 -11.25
C GLY A 261 5.97 -22.88 -10.25
N GLU A 262 6.12 -24.19 -10.03
CA GLU A 262 5.20 -24.99 -9.21
C GLU A 262 5.29 -24.72 -7.70
N MET A 263 6.25 -23.90 -7.25
CA MET A 263 6.60 -23.71 -5.84
C MET A 263 6.14 -22.37 -5.24
N ILE A 264 5.02 -21.79 -5.70
CA ILE A 264 4.47 -20.60 -5.04
C ILE A 264 4.00 -20.99 -3.63
N LYS A 265 4.86 -20.78 -2.64
CA LYS A 265 4.56 -20.93 -1.22
C LYS A 265 4.05 -19.60 -0.67
N TYR A 266 3.18 -19.68 0.31
CA TYR A 266 2.70 -18.51 1.02
C TYR A 266 2.51 -18.81 2.50
N ARG A 267 2.54 -17.76 3.32
CA ARG A 267 2.36 -17.81 4.76
C ARG A 267 1.59 -16.60 5.25
N TRP A 268 0.74 -16.81 6.25
CA TRP A 268 0.07 -15.73 6.97
C TRP A 268 0.90 -15.26 8.15
N VAL A 269 0.95 -13.94 8.32
CA VAL A 269 1.35 -13.32 9.58
C VAL A 269 0.12 -13.30 10.49
N THR A 270 0.20 -14.03 11.59
CA THR A 270 -0.86 -14.12 12.61
C THR A 270 -0.46 -13.39 13.88
N ASP A 271 -1.44 -13.13 14.76
CA ASP A 271 -1.17 -12.49 16.05
C ASP A 271 -0.19 -13.31 16.90
N GLU A 272 -0.32 -14.64 16.88
CA GLU A 272 0.59 -15.55 17.59
C GLU A 272 2.01 -15.44 17.04
N SER A 273 2.16 -15.33 15.71
CA SER A 273 3.48 -15.22 15.08
C SER A 273 4.22 -13.93 15.43
N LEU A 274 3.48 -12.87 15.77
CA LEU A 274 4.02 -11.58 16.20
C LEU A 274 4.07 -11.42 17.72
N GLY A 275 3.52 -12.38 18.47
CA GLY A 275 3.37 -12.28 19.93
C GLY A 275 2.50 -11.10 20.35
N ILE A 276 1.47 -10.78 19.54
CA ILE A 276 0.53 -9.69 19.81
C ILE A 276 -0.27 -10.03 21.08
N GLN A 277 -0.16 -9.16 22.10
CA GLN A 277 -0.86 -9.35 23.38
C GLN A 277 -2.20 -8.64 23.41
N VAL A 278 -2.29 -7.54 22.66
CA VAL A 278 -3.49 -6.71 22.51
C VAL A 278 -3.72 -6.54 21.01
N GLY A 279 -4.58 -7.40 20.45
CA GLY A 279 -4.76 -7.49 19.00
C GLY A 279 -5.68 -6.44 18.41
N GLU A 280 -6.88 -6.34 18.99
CA GLU A 280 -7.99 -5.56 18.47
C GLU A 280 -8.79 -5.00 19.64
N GLU A 281 -9.06 -3.70 19.64
CA GLU A 281 -9.74 -3.02 20.76
C GLU A 281 -10.65 -1.89 20.30
N ASP A 282 -11.81 -1.79 20.95
CA ASP A 282 -12.72 -0.66 20.80
C ASP A 282 -12.29 0.50 21.70
N ILE A 283 -11.90 1.59 21.06
CA ILE A 283 -11.47 2.82 21.74
C ILE A 283 -12.58 3.85 21.68
N HIS A 284 -12.89 4.45 22.83
CA HIS A 284 -13.87 5.52 22.92
C HIS A 284 -13.23 6.88 22.60
N ILE A 285 -13.79 7.56 21.61
CA ILE A 285 -13.41 8.92 21.22
C ILE A 285 -14.00 9.91 22.23
N LEU A 286 -13.14 10.78 22.75
CA LEU A 286 -13.47 11.68 23.86
C LEU A 286 -14.35 12.84 23.40
N ALA A 287 -14.03 13.44 22.26
CA ALA A 287 -14.80 14.50 21.65
C ALA A 287 -16.15 14.00 21.11
N ALA A 288 -17.23 14.69 21.45
CA ALA A 288 -18.57 14.42 20.93
C ALA A 288 -18.74 14.89 19.48
N THR A 289 -18.02 15.94 19.08
CA THR A 289 -18.07 16.55 17.75
C THR A 289 -16.68 16.79 17.16
N PRO A 290 -16.55 16.88 15.82
CA PRO A 290 -15.32 17.31 15.17
C PRO A 290 -14.81 18.67 15.67
N GLU A 291 -15.71 19.60 15.98
CA GLU A 291 -15.39 20.90 16.56
C GLU A 291 -14.68 20.77 17.91
N GLU A 292 -15.23 19.96 18.83
CA GLU A 292 -14.63 19.72 20.13
C GLU A 292 -13.24 19.09 19.98
N ALA A 293 -13.08 18.14 19.05
CA ALA A 293 -11.78 17.55 18.74
C ALA A 293 -10.77 18.57 18.22
N ALA A 294 -11.20 19.53 17.39
CA ALA A 294 -10.34 20.59 16.89
C ALA A 294 -9.86 21.52 18.02
N HIS A 295 -10.76 21.86 18.96
CA HIS A 295 -10.40 22.60 20.18
C HIS A 295 -9.42 21.83 21.05
N ARG A 296 -9.69 20.55 21.31
CA ARG A 296 -8.83 19.65 22.11
C ARG A 296 -7.45 19.45 21.50
N ALA A 297 -7.37 19.40 20.17
CA ALA A 297 -6.09 19.32 19.46
C ALA A 297 -5.29 20.64 19.54
N THR A 298 -5.95 21.75 19.92
CA THR A 298 -5.34 23.10 20.01
C THR A 298 -4.67 23.52 18.70
N VAL A 299 -5.20 23.04 17.57
CA VAL A 299 -4.63 23.28 16.24
C VAL A 299 -5.27 24.46 15.52
N LEU A 300 -6.45 24.93 15.95
CA LEU A 300 -7.18 26.04 15.34
C LEU A 300 -7.37 27.19 16.31
N SER A 301 -7.23 28.42 15.80
CA SER A 301 -7.80 29.58 16.47
C SER A 301 -9.33 29.53 16.41
N SER A 302 -10.00 30.19 17.36
CA SER A 302 -11.47 30.28 17.36
C SER A 302 -12.01 30.84 16.03
N GLN A 303 -11.31 31.82 15.44
CA GLN A 303 -11.68 32.39 14.14
C GLN A 303 -11.60 31.36 13.01
N GLN A 304 -10.50 30.60 12.92
CA GLN A 304 -10.33 29.57 11.89
C GLN A 304 -11.39 28.48 12.00
N LEU A 305 -11.81 28.15 13.22
CA LEU A 305 -12.84 27.16 13.46
C LEU A 305 -14.22 27.66 13.04
N GLU A 306 -14.58 28.92 13.31
CA GLU A 306 -15.84 29.51 12.81
C GLU A 306 -15.89 29.55 11.28
N GLU A 307 -14.82 30.00 10.62
CA GLU A 307 -14.73 29.96 9.15
C GLU A 307 -14.90 28.54 8.60
N LEU A 308 -14.34 27.56 9.30
CA LEU A 308 -14.41 26.17 8.90
C LEU A 308 -15.83 25.60 9.08
N LYS A 309 -16.54 25.98 10.15
CA LYS A 309 -17.95 25.63 10.37
C LYS A 309 -18.84 26.16 9.25
N GLU A 310 -18.67 27.43 8.87
CA GLU A 310 -19.42 28.04 7.77
C GLU A 310 -19.21 27.28 6.46
N ARG A 311 -17.96 26.90 6.15
CA ARG A 311 -17.64 26.14 4.93
C ARG A 311 -18.06 24.67 5.01
N LYS A 312 -18.12 24.09 6.21
CA LYS A 312 -18.37 22.67 6.43
C LYS A 312 -19.29 22.43 7.64
N PRO A 313 -20.62 22.60 7.47
CA PRO A 313 -21.59 22.45 8.57
C PRO A 313 -21.53 21.09 9.29
N SER A 314 -21.11 20.02 8.60
CA SER A 314 -20.93 18.69 9.22
C SER A 314 -19.90 18.61 10.36
N LEU A 315 -19.20 19.69 10.71
CA LEU A 315 -18.27 19.75 11.84
C LEU A 315 -18.94 19.91 13.20
N VAL A 316 -20.18 20.38 13.24
CA VAL A 316 -20.97 20.47 14.48
C VAL A 316 -21.83 19.22 14.70
N GLU A 317 -21.94 18.37 13.68
CA GLU A 317 -22.70 17.12 13.77
C GLU A 317 -21.95 16.09 14.63
N PRO A 318 -22.68 15.31 15.46
CA PRO A 318 -22.09 14.19 16.16
C PRO A 318 -21.42 13.20 15.20
N TRP A 319 -20.28 12.66 15.63
CA TRP A 319 -19.54 11.67 14.86
C TRP A 319 -19.43 10.32 15.58
N GLN A 320 -18.87 9.33 14.88
CA GLN A 320 -18.61 8.02 15.45
C GLN A 320 -17.73 8.14 16.71
N ARG A 321 -18.25 7.64 17.84
CA ARG A 321 -17.59 7.73 19.15
C ARG A 321 -16.84 6.47 19.57
N THR A 322 -16.93 5.39 18.82
CA THR A 322 -16.19 4.16 19.09
C THR A 322 -15.45 3.77 17.84
N VAL A 323 -14.14 3.57 17.94
CA VAL A 323 -13.30 3.13 16.84
C VAL A 323 -12.64 1.82 17.22
N HIS A 324 -12.83 0.82 16.37
CA HIS A 324 -12.15 -0.45 16.49
C HIS A 324 -10.72 -0.32 15.94
N THR A 325 -9.72 -0.40 16.81
CA THR A 325 -8.31 -0.25 16.47
C THR A 325 -7.64 -1.61 16.30
N CYS A 326 -6.70 -1.69 15.36
CA CYS A 326 -5.92 -2.89 15.08
C CYS A 326 -4.56 -2.54 14.49
N LEU A 327 -3.61 -3.47 14.57
CA LEU A 327 -2.39 -3.37 13.77
C LEU A 327 -2.72 -3.58 12.29
N HIS A 328 -2.29 -2.62 11.47
CA HIS A 328 -2.51 -2.64 10.03
C HIS A 328 -1.60 -3.65 9.32
N ALA A 329 -2.08 -4.17 8.20
CA ALA A 329 -1.45 -5.24 7.44
C ALA A 329 0.00 -4.92 7.02
N GLU A 330 0.29 -3.68 6.62
CA GLU A 330 1.64 -3.23 6.26
C GLU A 330 2.62 -3.38 7.42
N ILE A 331 2.19 -2.92 8.60
CA ILE A 331 3.02 -2.91 9.79
C ILE A 331 3.25 -4.35 10.26
N ARG A 332 2.22 -5.21 10.23
CA ARG A 332 2.35 -6.64 10.52
C ARG A 332 3.41 -7.31 9.66
N ILE A 333 3.46 -7.01 8.35
CA ILE A 333 4.53 -7.52 7.47
C ILE A 333 5.88 -7.03 7.98
N ILE A 334 6.06 -5.74 8.22
CA ILE A 334 7.36 -5.19 8.62
C ILE A 334 7.83 -5.80 9.95
N LEU A 335 6.93 -5.91 10.92
CA LEU A 335 7.21 -6.53 12.21
C LEU A 335 7.59 -8.01 12.07
N TYR A 336 6.94 -8.77 11.17
CA TYR A 336 7.28 -10.16 10.90
C TYR A 336 8.71 -10.34 10.37
N PHE A 337 9.17 -9.42 9.51
CA PHE A 337 10.54 -9.45 9.01
C PHE A 337 11.56 -9.02 10.08
N GLY A 338 11.13 -8.19 11.03
CA GLY A 338 11.95 -7.69 12.13
C GLY A 338 13.18 -6.93 11.64
N ARG A 339 14.27 -6.98 12.42
CA ARG A 339 15.58 -6.50 11.98
C ARG A 339 16.36 -7.69 11.43
N PRO A 340 16.37 -7.93 10.11
CA PRO A 340 17.06 -9.10 9.61
C PRO A 340 18.57 -8.92 9.79
N SER A 341 19.25 -9.96 10.26
CA SER A 341 20.72 -10.06 10.26
C SER A 341 21.21 -10.30 8.83
N MET A 342 21.02 -9.32 7.94
CA MET A 342 21.46 -9.39 6.55
C MET A 342 22.92 -8.93 6.45
N SER A 343 23.84 -9.73 6.97
CA SER A 343 25.25 -9.56 6.64
C SER A 343 25.44 -9.84 5.14
N GLY A 344 25.62 -8.79 4.33
CA GLY A 344 26.07 -8.92 2.94
C GLY A 344 25.06 -8.58 1.83
N VAL A 345 23.90 -7.97 2.12
CA VAL A 345 23.01 -7.45 1.08
C VAL A 345 22.89 -5.93 1.22
N GLU A 346 23.71 -5.20 0.47
CA GLU A 346 23.59 -3.76 0.28
C GLU A 346 22.33 -3.48 -0.56
N ASP A 347 21.51 -2.51 -0.13
CA ASP A 347 20.27 -2.04 -0.79
C ASP A 347 19.08 -3.02 -0.88
N CYS A 348 18.53 -3.43 0.27
CA CYS A 348 17.28 -4.20 0.35
C CYS A 348 16.04 -3.30 0.25
N SER A 349 15.75 -2.74 -0.94
CA SER A 349 14.40 -2.21 -1.20
C SER A 349 13.40 -3.37 -1.29
N GLN A 350 12.37 -3.33 -0.45
CA GLN A 350 11.41 -4.40 -0.31
C GLN A 350 9.97 -3.90 -0.55
N PRO A 351 9.33 -4.32 -1.65
CA PRO A 351 7.97 -3.89 -1.95
C PRO A 351 6.94 -4.59 -1.05
N ILE A 352 5.93 -3.84 -0.62
CA ILE A 352 4.69 -4.34 -0.02
C ILE A 352 3.54 -3.96 -0.95
N GLY A 353 2.91 -4.97 -1.54
CA GLY A 353 1.69 -4.78 -2.32
C GLY A 353 0.45 -4.77 -1.44
N LEU A 354 -0.52 -3.94 -1.80
CA LEU A 354 -1.66 -3.60 -0.95
C LEU A 354 -3.00 -3.68 -1.69
N SER A 355 -4.05 -4.09 -0.98
CA SER A 355 -5.41 -4.11 -1.52
C SER A 355 -6.03 -2.70 -1.61
N LYS A 356 -5.63 -1.81 -0.70
CA LYS A 356 -6.00 -0.38 -0.64
C LYS A 356 -4.75 0.48 -0.44
N PRO A 357 -4.82 1.81 -0.66
CA PRO A 357 -3.71 2.67 -0.31
C PRO A 357 -3.37 2.66 1.17
N SER A 358 -2.08 2.70 1.51
CA SER A 358 -1.64 2.83 2.90
C SER A 358 -2.25 4.04 3.58
N CYS A 359 -2.58 3.88 4.85
CA CYS A 359 -3.03 5.00 5.65
C CYS A 359 -1.85 5.93 6.01
N LEU A 360 -2.18 7.14 6.47
CA LEU A 360 -1.20 8.15 6.91
C LEU A 360 -0.28 7.60 8.02
N CYS A 361 -0.85 6.92 9.00
CA CYS A 361 -0.07 6.35 10.10
C CYS A 361 0.91 5.28 9.63
N CYS A 362 0.48 4.36 8.75
CA CYS A 362 1.38 3.37 8.16
C CYS A 362 2.52 4.03 7.39
N ALA A 363 2.23 5.07 6.61
CA ALA A 363 3.25 5.79 5.86
C ALA A 363 4.27 6.49 6.77
N LEU A 364 3.81 7.17 7.82
CA LEU A 364 4.68 7.84 8.80
C LEU A 364 5.53 6.83 9.57
N TRP A 365 4.92 5.72 10.00
CA TRP A 365 5.61 4.64 10.70
C TRP A 365 6.68 3.99 9.81
N MET A 366 6.32 3.65 8.56
CA MET A 366 7.27 3.10 7.57
C MET A 366 8.43 4.07 7.30
N ALA A 367 8.15 5.36 7.18
CA ALA A 367 9.19 6.37 7.00
C ALA A 367 10.15 6.42 8.20
N ALA A 368 9.62 6.38 9.43
CA ALA A 368 10.44 6.34 10.65
C ALA A 368 11.28 5.06 10.72
N HIS A 369 10.69 3.90 10.43
CA HIS A 369 11.39 2.63 10.35
C HIS A 369 12.51 2.67 9.30
N ASN A 370 12.23 3.13 8.09
CA ASN A 370 13.20 3.15 6.98
C ASN A 370 14.42 4.06 7.26
N LEU A 371 14.33 5.02 8.18
CA LEU A 371 15.46 5.83 8.62
C LEU A 371 16.42 5.09 9.58
N GLN A 372 15.94 4.05 10.26
CA GLN A 372 16.69 3.31 11.29
C GLN A 372 16.92 1.83 10.95
N GLY A 373 16.15 1.31 9.99
CA GLY A 373 16.10 -0.09 9.60
C GLY A 373 17.09 -0.44 8.51
N SER A 374 17.34 -1.75 8.35
CA SER A 374 18.17 -2.31 7.29
C SER A 374 17.39 -2.63 6.01
N ILE A 375 16.06 -2.74 6.10
CA ILE A 375 15.16 -2.92 4.96
C ILE A 375 14.48 -1.58 4.65
N TRP A 376 14.52 -1.18 3.39
CA TRP A 376 13.80 -0.02 2.90
C TRP A 376 12.44 -0.47 2.32
N TRP A 377 11.37 -0.30 3.09
CA TRP A 377 10.03 -0.70 2.69
C TRP A 377 9.39 0.34 1.76
N GLU A 378 8.80 -0.14 0.67
CA GLU A 378 8.08 0.71 -0.28
C GLU A 378 6.68 0.17 -0.56
N THR A 379 5.73 1.06 -0.83
CA THR A 379 4.39 0.71 -1.30
C THR A 379 4.09 1.53 -2.55
N ARG A 380 3.14 1.06 -3.38
CA ARG A 380 2.76 1.79 -4.61
C ARG A 380 1.99 3.09 -4.31
N SER A 381 1.43 3.19 -3.12
CA SER A 381 0.39 4.17 -2.84
C SER A 381 0.95 5.54 -2.54
N ARG A 382 0.48 6.49 -3.35
CA ARG A 382 0.87 7.90 -3.31
C ARG A 382 -0.13 8.78 -2.56
N SER A 383 -1.23 8.19 -2.10
CA SER A 383 -2.28 8.89 -1.38
C SER A 383 -2.44 8.25 -0.01
N TYR A 384 -2.08 8.98 1.02
CA TYR A 384 -2.18 8.51 2.39
C TYR A 384 -3.43 9.08 3.02
N LYS A 385 -4.42 8.23 3.29
CA LYS A 385 -5.63 8.68 3.98
C LYS A 385 -5.48 8.48 5.49
N PRO A 386 -5.93 9.43 6.31
CA PRO A 386 -6.09 9.20 7.74
C PRO A 386 -7.01 8.00 7.95
N ASP A 387 -6.60 7.10 8.84
CA ASP A 387 -7.40 5.93 9.22
C ASP A 387 -7.39 5.80 10.74
N PRO A 388 -8.51 6.06 11.42
CA PRO A 388 -8.57 6.08 12.87
C PRO A 388 -8.46 4.68 13.51
N THR A 389 -8.54 3.62 12.71
CA THR A 389 -8.44 2.22 13.17
C THR A 389 -6.99 1.77 13.41
N TRP A 390 -6.00 2.64 13.22
CA TRP A 390 -4.59 2.30 13.42
C TRP A 390 -4.25 2.20 14.91
N ALA A 391 -3.58 1.13 15.33
CA ALA A 391 -3.14 0.90 16.71
C ALA A 391 -1.63 1.11 16.90
N PHE A 392 -1.23 1.55 18.09
CA PHE A 392 0.17 1.66 18.51
C PHE A 392 0.92 0.32 18.51
N THR A 393 2.11 0.32 17.90
CA THR A 393 2.92 -0.89 17.75
C THR A 393 3.60 -1.32 19.05
N ALA A 394 4.11 -0.38 19.85
CA ALA A 394 4.77 -0.67 21.11
C ALA A 394 3.81 -1.31 22.13
N ARG A 395 2.53 -0.91 22.06
CA ARG A 395 1.46 -1.49 22.89
C ARG A 395 1.07 -2.89 22.41
N ALA A 396 0.85 -3.05 21.11
CA ALA A 396 0.36 -4.31 20.55
C ALA A 396 1.42 -5.43 20.62
N CYS A 397 2.70 -5.10 20.43
CA CYS A 397 3.82 -6.04 20.34
C CYS A 397 4.96 -5.72 21.34
N PRO A 398 4.71 -5.74 22.66
CA PRO A 398 5.71 -5.31 23.65
C PRO A 398 6.96 -6.21 23.71
N ASN A 399 6.88 -7.42 23.13
CA ASN A 399 7.96 -8.40 23.16
C ASN A 399 8.96 -8.24 22.01
N ILE A 400 8.71 -7.36 21.04
CA ILE A 400 9.64 -7.11 19.93
C ILE A 400 10.75 -6.16 20.43
N GLN A 401 11.93 -6.72 20.71
CA GLN A 401 13.06 -5.97 21.28
C GLN A 401 14.01 -5.39 20.22
N ASP A 402 13.98 -5.90 18.99
CA ASP A 402 14.93 -5.53 17.93
C ASP A 402 14.58 -4.21 17.22
N LEU A 403 13.43 -3.62 17.54
CA LEU A 403 12.90 -2.40 16.94
C LEU A 403 12.51 -1.40 18.03
N ASP A 404 12.79 -0.12 17.80
CA ASP A 404 12.37 0.96 18.70
C ASP A 404 10.92 1.40 18.39
N LEU A 405 9.99 0.52 18.74
CA LEU A 405 8.56 0.70 18.44
C LEU A 405 7.99 1.99 19.06
N VAL A 406 8.46 2.36 20.26
CA VAL A 406 8.02 3.59 20.95
C VAL A 406 8.40 4.81 20.13
N THR A 407 9.65 4.88 19.67
CA THR A 407 10.10 5.99 18.81
C THR A 407 9.29 6.05 17.51
N PHE A 408 8.97 4.92 16.89
CA PHE A 408 8.16 4.92 15.66
C PHE A 408 6.73 5.41 15.91
N ASP A 409 6.11 4.97 17.00
CA ASP A 409 4.78 5.42 17.43
C ASP A 409 4.76 6.93 17.72
N GLU A 410 5.80 7.47 18.38
CA GLU A 410 5.95 8.92 18.60
C GLU A 410 6.10 9.71 17.30
N LYS A 411 6.80 9.16 16.29
CA LYS A 411 6.90 9.75 14.95
C LYS A 411 5.55 9.79 14.23
N VAL A 412 4.71 8.77 14.43
CA VAL A 412 3.33 8.79 13.91
C VAL A 412 2.53 9.91 14.58
N VAL A 413 2.53 9.99 15.91
CA VAL A 413 1.76 11.00 16.66
C VAL A 413 2.17 12.42 16.29
N SER A 414 3.48 12.68 16.31
CA SER A 414 4.04 13.99 15.95
C SER A 414 3.77 14.35 14.49
N GLY A 415 3.91 13.39 13.57
CA GLY A 415 3.59 13.59 12.16
C GLY A 415 2.11 13.91 11.93
N VAL A 416 1.18 13.20 12.58
CA VAL A 416 -0.26 13.48 12.49
C VAL A 416 -0.59 14.88 13.03
N LEU A 417 0.01 15.27 14.16
CA LEU A 417 -0.18 16.60 14.74
C LEU A 417 0.37 17.70 13.83
N GLN A 418 1.58 17.52 13.29
CA GLN A 418 2.17 18.44 12.34
C GLN A 418 1.31 18.58 11.08
N TRP A 419 0.76 17.48 10.59
CA TRP A 419 -0.15 17.48 9.44
C TRP A 419 -1.42 18.27 9.68
N LEU A 420 -2.01 18.17 10.88
CA LEU A 420 -3.11 19.05 11.29
C LEU A 420 -2.64 20.51 11.27
N GLN A 421 -1.56 20.86 11.97
CA GLN A 421 -1.08 22.25 12.09
C GLN A 421 -0.75 22.91 10.74
N LEU A 422 0.04 22.24 9.88
CA LEU A 422 0.52 22.80 8.62
C LEU A 422 -0.60 23.16 7.64
N ARG A 423 -1.68 22.36 7.64
CA ARG A 423 -2.80 22.57 6.72
C ARG A 423 -3.69 23.75 7.09
N TYR A 424 -3.63 24.18 8.35
CA TYR A 424 -4.38 25.34 8.83
C TYR A 424 -3.55 26.61 8.90
N ALA A 425 -2.21 26.49 8.94
CA ALA A 425 -1.30 27.62 8.89
C ALA A 425 -1.20 28.29 7.50
N SER A 426 -1.55 27.61 6.40
CA SER A 426 -1.42 28.17 5.04
C SER A 426 -2.58 27.81 4.10
N GLY A 427 -3.45 28.79 3.83
CA GLY A 427 -4.52 28.66 2.83
C GLY A 427 -4.04 28.57 1.38
N THR A 428 -2.76 28.86 1.10
CA THR A 428 -2.20 28.91 -0.26
C THR A 428 -0.75 28.41 -0.40
N ASP A 429 0.08 28.50 0.64
CA ASP A 429 1.53 28.22 0.54
C ASP A 429 1.92 26.74 0.75
N PHE A 430 0.99 25.92 1.23
CA PHE A 430 1.17 24.50 1.56
C PHE A 430 1.82 23.66 0.45
N ARG A 431 1.56 23.96 -0.83
CA ARG A 431 2.14 23.18 -1.93
C ARG A 431 3.64 23.39 -2.04
N GLN A 432 4.20 24.57 -1.76
CA GLN A 432 5.62 24.83 -2.01
C GLN A 432 6.55 24.24 -0.95
N GLU A 433 6.13 24.18 0.32
CA GLU A 433 6.99 23.67 1.40
C GLU A 433 7.10 22.14 1.42
N LEU A 434 6.03 21.41 1.07
CA LEU A 434 6.09 19.94 0.98
C LEU A 434 7.08 19.46 -0.10
N TYR A 435 7.23 20.22 -1.20
CA TYR A 435 8.12 19.88 -2.32
C TYR A 435 9.60 20.31 -2.13
N GLN A 436 9.97 20.97 -1.02
CA GLN A 436 11.40 21.19 -0.74
C GLN A 436 12.15 19.92 -0.30
N ILE A 437 11.45 18.80 -0.12
CA ILE A 437 12.06 17.47 0.09
C ILE A 437 12.59 16.87 -1.24
N ASP A 438 12.11 17.37 -2.39
CA ASP A 438 12.48 16.95 -3.75
C ASP A 438 13.44 17.94 -4.45
N LYS A 439 14.50 18.39 -3.76
CA LYS A 439 15.71 18.76 -4.52
C LYS A 439 16.30 17.48 -5.11
N PRO A 440 16.60 17.42 -6.41
CA PRO A 440 17.21 16.25 -7.04
C PRO A 440 18.44 15.82 -6.24
N MET A 441 18.66 14.50 -6.18
CA MET A 441 19.66 13.82 -5.35
C MET A 441 21.10 14.40 -5.46
N GLU A 442 21.40 15.16 -6.52
CA GLU A 442 22.66 15.88 -6.69
C GLU A 442 22.90 17.01 -5.67
N LEU A 443 21.86 17.69 -5.16
CA LEU A 443 22.02 18.75 -4.16
C LEU A 443 22.23 18.20 -2.73
N ARG A 444 21.83 16.96 -2.45
CA ARG A 444 22.12 16.30 -1.16
C ARG A 444 23.55 15.78 -1.07
N LYS A 445 24.20 15.38 -2.17
CA LYS A 445 25.64 15.05 -2.14
C LYS A 445 26.47 16.25 -1.68
N ASN A 446 26.15 17.46 -2.15
CA ASN A 446 26.88 18.67 -1.77
C ASN A 446 26.56 19.14 -0.34
N GLN A 447 25.33 18.95 0.15
CA GLN A 447 24.98 19.28 1.55
C GLN A 447 25.49 18.27 2.56
N ILE A 448 25.54 16.97 2.21
CA ILE A 448 26.17 15.94 3.04
C ILE A 448 27.70 16.12 3.01
N GLN A 449 28.30 16.48 1.87
CA GLN A 449 29.72 16.85 1.81
C GLN A 449 30.02 18.13 2.62
N LEU A 450 29.12 19.13 2.63
CA LEU A 450 29.27 20.30 3.50
C LEU A 450 29.12 19.97 4.98
N ALA A 451 28.16 19.11 5.35
CA ALA A 451 27.96 18.69 6.74
C ALA A 451 29.12 17.83 7.26
N VAL A 452 29.64 16.92 6.42
CA VAL A 452 30.85 16.13 6.71
C VAL A 452 32.10 17.02 6.75
N ALA A 453 32.21 18.04 5.89
CA ALA A 453 33.30 19.01 5.95
C ALA A 453 33.23 19.90 7.21
N PHE A 454 32.03 20.23 7.68
CA PHE A 454 31.82 21.03 8.90
C PHE A 454 32.13 20.22 10.17
N GLU A 455 31.74 18.94 10.21
CA GLU A 455 32.12 18.00 11.27
C GLU A 455 33.63 17.72 11.27
N LEU A 456 34.24 17.49 10.09
CA LEU A 456 35.68 17.28 9.98
C LEU A 456 36.47 18.54 10.34
N ALA A 457 36.00 19.75 10.00
CA ALA A 457 36.62 21.01 10.42
C ALA A 457 36.51 21.22 11.93
N THR A 458 35.40 20.81 12.54
CA THR A 458 35.21 20.87 14.00
C THR A 458 36.14 19.89 14.72
N ILE A 459 36.27 18.67 14.21
CA ILE A 459 37.22 17.66 14.73
C ILE A 459 38.68 18.12 14.54
N LEU A 460 39.02 18.71 13.39
CA LEU A 460 40.37 19.23 13.12
C LEU A 460 40.72 20.41 14.06
N THR A 461 39.75 21.28 14.37
CA THR A 461 39.93 22.40 15.31
C THR A 461 40.13 21.91 16.75
N ILE A 462 39.42 20.85 17.16
CA ILE A 462 39.61 20.21 18.47
C ILE A 462 40.98 19.54 18.57
N VAL A 463 41.42 18.86 17.50
CA VAL A 463 42.73 18.18 17.46
C VAL A 463 43.89 19.19 17.43
N ILE A 464 43.77 20.29 16.69
CA ILE A 464 44.77 21.37 16.67
C ILE A 464 44.83 22.09 18.02
N GLY A 465 43.67 22.37 18.65
CA GLY A 465 43.62 22.91 20.01
C GLY A 465 44.24 21.99 21.08
N HIS A 466 44.20 20.66 20.87
CA HIS A 466 44.86 19.69 21.74
C HIS A 466 46.37 19.55 21.49
N LEU A 467 46.84 19.86 20.29
CA LEU A 467 48.26 19.84 19.93
C LEU A 467 48.97 21.14 20.35
N GLU A 468 48.29 22.28 20.31
CA GLU A 468 48.84 23.56 20.78
C GLU A 468 48.86 23.69 22.32
N GLY A 469 48.02 22.92 23.02
CA GLY A 469 48.00 22.85 24.50
C GLY A 469 49.13 22.02 25.14
N ARG A 470 50.06 21.45 24.36
CA ARG A 470 51.13 20.56 24.88
C ARG A 470 52.56 21.07 24.73
N CYS A 471 52.76 22.35 24.46
CA CYS A 471 54.07 23.00 24.57
C CYS A 471 54.14 23.88 25.81
N MET A 472 54.19 23.27 27.01
CA MET A 472 54.93 23.79 28.17
C MET A 472 55.32 22.65 29.12
N ARG A 473 56.62 22.55 29.37
CA ARG A 473 57.33 21.77 30.40
C ARG A 473 58.33 22.75 31.06
N PRO A 474 59.02 22.43 32.17
CA PRO A 474 58.87 21.33 33.14
C PRO A 474 59.10 21.74 34.63
N GLN A 475 58.87 20.84 35.59
CA GLN A 475 59.81 20.51 36.70
C GLN A 475 59.47 19.09 37.20
N LEU A 476 60.32 18.08 36.97
CA LEU A 476 61.38 17.57 37.88
C LEU A 476 60.86 17.04 39.23
N THR A 477 60.84 15.71 39.40
CA THR A 477 61.56 14.99 40.46
C THR A 477 61.60 13.48 40.17
N LYS A 478 62.68 12.86 40.68
CA LYS A 478 63.16 11.49 40.46
C LYS A 478 62.36 10.46 41.26
N SER A 479 62.23 9.22 40.78
CA SER A 479 62.89 8.04 41.39
C SER A 479 62.40 6.69 40.83
N SER A 480 63.39 5.87 40.44
CA SER A 480 63.57 4.42 40.60
C SER A 480 62.47 3.37 40.31
N GLY A 481 62.87 2.42 39.43
CA GLY A 481 62.64 0.97 39.54
C GLY A 481 61.33 0.47 38.91
N SER A 482 61.20 -0.70 38.29
CA SER A 482 62.08 -1.84 38.00
C SER A 482 61.25 -2.83 37.14
N SER A 483 61.93 -3.59 36.28
CA SER A 483 61.60 -4.96 35.79
C SER A 483 60.31 -5.19 34.97
N ARG A 484 60.47 -5.61 33.70
CA ARG A 484 60.28 -6.99 33.15
C ARG A 484 58.81 -7.50 33.25
N GLY A 485 58.17 -8.06 32.22
CA GLY A 485 58.58 -8.44 30.88
C GLY A 485 57.44 -9.13 30.12
N ARG A 486 57.69 -9.35 28.82
CA ARG A 486 57.12 -10.37 27.90
C ARG A 486 56.19 -11.43 28.49
N THR A 487 55.07 -11.72 27.80
CA THR A 487 54.91 -12.90 26.89
C THR A 487 53.45 -13.07 26.39
N HIS A 488 53.24 -13.11 25.08
CA HIS A 488 52.29 -14.01 24.40
C HIS A 488 52.74 -15.49 24.63
N PRO A 489 51.94 -16.58 24.47
CA PRO A 489 51.14 -16.83 23.25
C PRO A 489 49.98 -17.88 23.36
N THR A 490 49.53 -18.31 22.17
CA THR A 490 49.05 -19.65 21.74
C THR A 490 47.57 -20.06 21.81
N CYS A 491 46.99 -20.06 20.60
CA CYS A 491 46.17 -21.09 19.97
C CYS A 491 46.23 -22.52 20.56
N ARG A 492 45.05 -23.16 20.67
CA ARG A 492 44.86 -24.60 20.41
C ARG A 492 43.57 -24.85 19.65
N ARG A 493 43.70 -25.63 18.58
CA ARG A 493 42.66 -26.20 17.69
C ARG A 493 42.52 -27.71 18.04
N VAL A 494 41.54 -28.36 17.38
CA VAL A 494 41.37 -29.83 17.14
C VAL A 494 40.44 -30.54 18.16
N PRO A 495 39.60 -31.54 17.78
CA PRO A 495 38.75 -31.70 16.58
C PRO A 495 37.34 -32.32 16.87
N ALA A 496 36.55 -32.49 15.81
CA ALA A 496 35.40 -33.39 15.71
C ALA A 496 35.80 -34.89 15.59
N PRO A 497 34.85 -35.81 15.83
CA PRO A 497 34.66 -36.97 14.96
C PRO A 497 33.16 -37.14 14.59
N ALA A 498 32.80 -37.37 13.32
CA ALA A 498 32.81 -38.64 12.57
C ALA A 498 31.48 -39.42 12.68
N SER A 499 31.19 -40.11 11.59
CA SER A 499 29.87 -40.38 11.02
C SER A 499 29.41 -41.83 11.15
N ALA A 500 28.07 -42.02 11.17
CA ALA A 500 27.29 -43.13 10.57
C ALA A 500 27.43 -44.55 11.17
N PRO A 501 26.64 -45.56 10.71
CA PRO A 501 25.20 -45.62 10.35
C PRO A 501 24.49 -46.81 11.07
N GLU A 502 23.16 -46.99 10.90
CA GLU A 502 22.56 -48.28 10.48
C GLU A 502 21.02 -48.27 10.42
N ALA A 503 20.52 -49.12 9.53
CA ALA A 503 19.13 -49.28 9.10
C ALA A 503 18.43 -50.49 9.76
N LYS A 504 17.12 -50.62 9.49
CA LYS A 504 16.15 -51.74 9.64
C LYS A 504 14.90 -51.22 10.39
N SER A 505 13.65 -51.53 10.07
CA SER A 505 13.00 -52.49 9.18
C SER A 505 11.48 -52.21 9.25
N GLU A 506 10.73 -52.41 8.16
CA GLU A 506 9.25 -52.53 8.18
C GLU A 506 8.81 -53.83 8.90
N PRO A 507 7.52 -54.02 9.28
CA PRO A 507 6.52 -54.49 8.29
C PRO A 507 5.04 -54.05 8.49
N SER A 508 4.34 -54.05 7.35
CA SER A 508 2.98 -54.57 7.03
C SER A 508 1.69 -54.13 7.76
N SER A 509 0.75 -53.68 6.91
CA SER A 509 -0.66 -54.09 6.75
C SER A 509 -1.69 -53.84 7.86
N HIS A 510 -2.76 -53.09 7.51
CA HIS A 510 -4.15 -53.59 7.53
C HIS A 510 -5.13 -52.61 6.84
N HIS A 511 -5.80 -53.11 5.79
CA HIS A 511 -7.11 -52.62 5.32
C HIS A 511 -8.22 -53.09 6.29
N PRO A 512 -9.38 -52.41 6.33
CA PRO A 512 -10.52 -52.96 5.59
C PRO A 512 -11.36 -51.92 4.85
N ALA A 513 -12.10 -52.43 3.86
CA ALA A 513 -13.18 -51.78 3.14
C ALA A 513 -14.55 -52.11 3.78
N PHE A 514 -15.53 -51.25 3.49
CA PHE A 514 -16.98 -51.47 3.29
C PHE A 514 -17.89 -50.49 4.03
N GLY A 515 -18.85 -49.93 3.29
CA GLY A 515 -19.98 -49.15 3.82
C GLY A 515 -20.67 -48.29 2.77
N SER A 516 -21.47 -48.93 1.90
CA SER A 516 -22.41 -48.31 0.96
C SER A 516 -23.83 -48.43 1.52
N THR A 517 -24.58 -47.31 1.54
CA THR A 517 -26.06 -47.15 1.54
C THR A 517 -26.30 -45.67 1.16
N ALA A 518 -26.89 -45.26 0.03
CA ALA A 518 -28.32 -45.26 -0.35
C ALA A 518 -29.24 -44.81 0.81
N SER A 519 -30.23 -43.93 0.72
CA SER A 519 -30.87 -43.11 -0.31
C SER A 519 -31.89 -42.19 0.42
N ASP A 520 -32.49 -41.23 -0.30
CA ASP A 520 -33.80 -40.57 -0.03
C ASP A 520 -33.84 -39.52 1.09
N SER A 521 -34.60 -38.41 1.04
CA SER A 521 -35.54 -37.82 0.06
C SER A 521 -35.97 -36.45 0.60
N LEU A 522 -36.26 -35.51 -0.33
CA LEU A 522 -37.23 -34.42 -0.29
C LEU A 522 -37.85 -33.97 1.06
N HIS A 523 -37.66 -32.67 1.37
CA HIS A 523 -38.77 -31.72 1.47
C HIS A 523 -38.33 -30.29 1.20
#